data_AF-A0A1G1XQK6-F1
#
_entry.id   AF-A0A1G1XQK6-F1
#
_cell.length_a   1.000
_cell.length_b   1.000
_cell.length_c   1.000
_cell.angle_alpha   90.00
_cell.angle_beta   90.00
_cell.angle_gamma   90.00
#
_symmetry.space_group_name_H-M   'P 1'
#
loop_
_entity.id
_entity.type
_entity.pdbx_description
1 polymer ?
#
loop_
_entity_poly.entity_id
_entity_poly.type
_entity_poly.pdbx_seq_one_letter_code
_entity_poly.pdbx_strand_id
1 'polypeptide(L)' 'MKNINYNLVKMLHSKLDDLWRIEKFYLRDAKKTKSKNCEKLFAEMQKDLKKEIKLLQQEIARHLGHKKFD' A
#
# COMPACT_ATOMS: atom_id res chain seq x y z
N MET A 1 11.45 -5.76 19.06
CA MET A 1 11.14 -4.86 17.94
C MET A 1 10.99 -3.44 18.44
N LYS A 2 11.92 -2.54 18.10
CA LYS A 2 11.69 -1.09 18.33
C LYS A 2 10.36 -0.67 17.71
N ASN A 3 9.61 0.22 18.38
CA ASN A 3 8.30 0.70 17.90
C ASN A 3 8.32 1.14 16.44
N ILE A 4 9.44 1.68 15.95
CA ILE A 4 9.60 2.10 14.56
C ILE A 4 9.54 0.94 13.55
N ASN A 5 10.13 -0.22 13.85
CA ASN A 5 10.13 -1.38 12.95
C ASN A 5 8.72 -1.97 12.85
N TYR A 6 8.07 -2.11 14.00
CA TYR A 6 6.66 -2.51 14.07
C TYR A 6 5.79 -1.55 13.26
N ASN A 7 5.97 -0.24 13.41
CA ASN A 7 5.21 0.78 12.68
C ASN A 7 5.42 0.66 11.16
N LEU A 8 6.66 0.44 10.69
CA LEU A 8 6.95 0.25 9.27
C LEU A 8 6.24 -0.99 8.70
N VAL A 9 6.35 -2.14 9.38
CA VAL A 9 5.70 -3.38 8.96
C VAL A 9 4.18 -3.25 9.01
N LYS A 10 3.64 -2.63 10.07
CA LYS A 10 2.20 -2.40 10.21
C LYS A 10 1.68 -1.49 9.11
N MET A 11 2.42 -0.42 8.79
CA MET A 11 2.06 0.47 7.68
C MET A 11 2.09 -0.29 6.35
N LEU A 12 3.14 -1.07 6.08
CA LEU A 12 3.24 -1.88 4.86
C LEU A 12 2.05 -2.84 4.73
N HIS A 13 1.69 -3.53 5.82
CA HIS A 13 0.54 -4.43 5.84
C HIS A 13 -0.76 -3.69 5.48
N SER A 14 -1.02 -2.53 6.08
CA SER A 14 -2.22 -1.74 5.77
C SER A 14 -2.26 -1.31 4.30
N LYS A 15 -1.14 -0.84 3.74
CA LYS A 15 -1.08 -0.43 2.34
C LYS A 15 -1.27 -1.59 1.36
N LEU A 16 -0.77 -2.77 1.71
CA LEU A 16 -1.01 -3.98 0.93
C LEU A 16 -2.49 -4.40 0.95
N ASP A 17 -3.16 -4.29 2.10
CA ASP A 17 -4.61 -4.55 2.19
C ASP A 17 -5.41 -3.55 1.35
N ASP A 18 -5.12 -2.26 1.45
CA ASP A 18 -5.76 -1.21 0.65
C ASP A 18 -5.59 -1.46 -0.86
N LEU A 19 -4.36 -1.77 -1.28
CA LEU A 19 -4.06 -2.05 -2.68
C LEU A 19 -4.84 -3.27 -3.18
N TRP A 20 -4.86 -4.35 -2.40
CA TRP A 20 -5.59 -5.56 -2.75
C TRP A 20 -7.09 -5.28 -2.89
N ARG A 21 -7.69 -4.50 -2.00
CA ARG A 21 -9.12 -4.13 -2.08
C ARG A 21 -9.43 -3.32 -3.33
N ILE A 22 -8.58 -2.36 -3.67
CA ILE A 22 -8.74 -1.55 -4.89
C ILE A 22 -8.66 -2.43 -6.14
N GLU A 23 -7.66 -3.32 -6.21
CA GLU A 23 -7.43 -4.20 -7.35
C GLU A 23 -8.52 -5.25 -7.51
N LYS A 24 -9.02 -5.81 -6.41
CA LYS A 24 -10.02 -6.87 -6.45
C LYS A 24 -11.43 -6.32 -6.55
N PHE A 25 -11.80 -5.28 -5.82
CA PHE A 25 -13.21 -4.89 -5.68
C PHE A 25 -13.46 -3.49 -6.22
N TYR A 26 -12.78 -2.47 -5.71
CA TYR A 26 -13.27 -1.09 -5.87
C TYR A 26 -13.22 -0.59 -7.32
N LEU A 27 -12.16 -0.92 -8.08
CA LEU A 27 -12.12 -0.59 -9.50
C LEU A 27 -13.20 -1.32 -10.31
N ARG A 28 -13.48 -2.58 -9.96
CA ARG A 28 -14.53 -3.38 -10.60
C ARG A 28 -15.91 -2.79 -10.30
N ASP A 29 -16.16 -2.38 -9.07
CA ASP A 29 -17.46 -1.82 -8.68
C ASP A 29 -17.68 -0.42 -9.27
N ALA A 30 -16.63 0.42 -9.34
CA ALA A 30 -16.68 1.70 -10.04
C ALA A 30 -17.02 1.54 -11.54
N LYS A 31 -16.43 0.53 -12.19
CA LYS A 31 -16.74 0.19 -13.59
C LYS A 31 -18.18 -0.30 -13.76
N LYS A 32 -18.64 -1.20 -12.90
CA LYS A 32 -20.02 -1.73 -12.92
C LYS A 32 -21.07 -0.62 -12.74
N THR A 33 -20.80 0.33 -11.85
CA THR A 33 -21.68 1.48 -11.58
C THR A 33 -21.52 2.62 -12.59
N LYS A 34 -20.62 2.47 -13.58
CA LYS A 34 -20.31 3.47 -14.62
C LYS A 34 -19.87 4.83 -14.05
N SER A 35 -19.35 4.86 -12.82
CA SER A 35 -18.83 6.08 -12.19
C SER A 35 -17.40 6.36 -12.64
N LYS A 36 -17.24 7.23 -13.65
CA LYS A 36 -15.92 7.61 -14.19
C LYS A 36 -15.04 8.35 -13.19
N ASN A 37 -15.65 9.15 -12.31
CA ASN A 37 -14.90 9.84 -11.25
C ASN A 37 -14.33 8.85 -10.24
N CYS A 38 -15.11 7.85 -9.81
CA CYS A 38 -14.63 6.79 -8.91
C CYS A 38 -13.57 5.91 -9.59
N GLU A 39 -13.77 5.56 -10.87
CA GLU A 39 -12.78 4.77 -11.63
C GLU A 39 -11.42 5.48 -11.68
N LYS A 40 -11.43 6.79 -11.99
CA LYS A 40 -10.22 7.62 -12.00
C LYS A 40 -9.58 7.72 -10.62
N LEU A 41 -10.37 8.03 -9.59
CA LEU A 41 -9.89 8.15 -8.21
C LEU A 41 -9.22 6.86 -7.74
N PHE A 42 -9.86 5.70 -7.91
CA PHE A 42 -9.28 4.43 -7.47
C PHE A 42 -8.05 4.03 -8.29
N ALA A 43 -7.98 4.39 -9.58
CA ALA A 43 -6.78 4.15 -10.39
C ALA A 43 -5.59 5.02 -9.93
N GLU A 44 -5.85 6.28 -9.57
CA GLU A 44 -4.83 7.17 -8.99
C GLU A 44 -4.36 6.66 -7.62
N MET A 45 -5.29 6.28 -6.73
CA MET A 45 -4.95 5.67 -5.44
C MET A 45 -4.13 4.38 -5.60
N GLN A 46 -4.48 3.51 -6.55
CA GLN A 46 -3.72 2.29 -6.84
C GLN A 46 -2.26 2.61 -7.20
N LYS A 47 -2.05 3.63 -8.04
CA LYS A 47 -0.72 4.06 -8.48
C LYS A 47 0.10 4.58 -7.31
N ASP A 48 -0.50 5.38 -6.43
CA ASP A 48 0.20 5.95 -5.29
C ASP A 48 0.51 4.91 -4.22
N LEU A 49 -0.43 4.00 -3.93
CA LEU A 49 -0.18 2.86 -3.03
C LEU A 49 1.01 2.02 -3.50
N LYS A 50 1.16 1.76 -4.80
CA LYS A 50 2.32 1.02 -5.34
C LYS A 50 3.64 1.74 -5.07
N LYS A 51 3.66 3.07 -5.14
CA LYS A 51 4.86 3.86 -4.80
C LYS A 51 5.15 3.79 -3.30
N GLU A 52 4.12 3.99 -2.47
CA GLU A 52 4.24 3.92 -1.00
C GLU A 52 4.75 2.56 -0.51
N ILE A 53 4.20 1.47 -1.05
CA ILE A 53 4.64 0.09 -0.77
C ILE A 53 6.12 -0.07 -1.10
N LYS A 54 6.57 0.42 -2.26
CA LYS A 54 7.98 0.35 -2.66
C LYS A 54 8.89 1.10 -1.69
N LEU A 55 8.50 2.30 -1.25
CA LEU A 55 9.25 3.08 -0.26
C LEU A 55 9.36 2.35 1.08
N LEU A 56 8.25 1.77 1.56
CA LEU A 56 8.22 1.00 2.81
C LEU A 56 9.10 -0.25 2.71
N GLN A 57 9.04 -0.98 1.60
CA GLN A 57 9.89 -2.15 1.36
C GLN A 57 11.38 -1.79 1.36
N GLN A 58 11.76 -0.66 0.73
CA GLN A 58 13.14 -0.18 0.72
C GLN A 58 13.62 0.20 2.12
N GLU A 59 12.79 0.89 2.91
CA GLU A 59 13.14 1.29 4.28
C GLU A 59 13.27 0.08 5.22
N ILE A 60 12.35 -0.88 5.10
CA ILE A 60 12.41 -2.14 5.85
C ILE A 60 13.69 -2.91 5.51
N ALA A 61 14.03 -3.03 4.21
CA ALA A 61 15.26 -3.67 3.78
C ALA A 61 16.52 -2.96 4.33
N ARG A 62 16.50 -1.63 4.40
CA ARG A 62 17.59 -0.83 4.99
C ARG A 62 17.76 -1.14 6.49
N HIS A 63 16.67 -1.21 7.24
CA HIS A 63 16.73 -1.55 8.66
C HIS A 63 17.25 -2.99 8.88
N LEU A 64 16.87 -3.94 8.01
CA LEU A 64 17.35 -5.33 8.08
C LEU A 64 18.86 -5.40 7.80
N GLY A 65 19.33 -4.71 6.75
CA GLY A 65 20.74 -4.65 6.40
C GLY A 65 21.62 -3.99 7.47
N HIS A 66 21.08 -3.05 8.24
CA HIS A 66 21.78 -2.39 9.34
C HIS A 66 21.68 -3.13 10.69
N LYS A 67 21.11 -4.35 10.75
CA LYS A 67 20.79 -5.06 12.00
C LYS A 67 20.00 -4.18 13.00
N LYS A 68 19.17 -3.28 12.47
CA LYS A 68 18.31 -2.39 13.28
C LYS A 68 16.93 -2.98 13.51
N PHE A 69 16.68 -4.23 13.09
CA PHE A 69 15.35 -4.85 13.09
C PHE A 69 14.96 -5.55 14.41
N ASP A 70 15.89 -5.67 15.36
CA ASP A 70 15.67 -6.29 16.67
C ASP A 70 14.67 -5.52 17.57
#